data_AF-A0A366LBP9-F1
#
_entry.id   AF-A0A366LBP9-F1
#
_cell.length_a   1.000
_cell.length_b   1.000
_cell.length_c   1.000
_cell.angle_alpha   90.00
_cell.angle_beta   90.00
_cell.angle_gamma   90.00
#
_symmetry.space_group_name_H-M   'P 1'
#
loop_
_entity.id
_entity.type
_entity.pdbx_description
1 polymer ?
#
loop_
_entity_poly.entity_id
_entity_poly.type
_entity_poly.pdbx_seq_one_letter_code
_entity_poly.pdbx_strand_id
1 'polypeptide(L)'
;MENNQNNATASSPDRAKFEEGLIETRYTEQGEPYYMIKDGLNTEEYARLAKKVLESEKDIAHDFRGKVINESGNSEAFFEYKSGWFLEGLAEGEVE
;
A
#
# COMPACT_ATOMS: atom_id res chain seq x y z
N MET A 1 -24.73 16.82 -23.88
CA MET A 1 -23.77 15.98 -24.63
C MET A 1 -22.65 15.66 -23.67
N GLU A 2 -22.54 14.39 -23.30
CA GLU A 2 -21.44 13.79 -22.55
C GLU A 2 -20.07 14.20 -23.13
N ASN A 3 -19.06 14.41 -22.27
CA ASN A 3 -18.03 13.39 -22.18
C ASN A 3 -17.21 13.43 -20.87
N ASN A 4 -17.12 12.24 -20.29
CA ASN A 4 -16.43 11.81 -19.10
C ASN A 4 -14.92 11.67 -19.35
N GLN A 5 -14.09 12.61 -18.86
CA GLN A 5 -12.62 12.49 -18.73
C GLN A 5 -12.21 13.48 -17.62
N ASN A 6 -11.79 13.13 -16.40
CA ASN A 6 -10.80 12.13 -16.03
C ASN A 6 -11.05 11.74 -14.57
N ASN A 7 -11.59 10.55 -14.35
CA ASN A 7 -11.53 9.87 -13.06
C ASN A 7 -10.14 9.23 -12.92
N ALA A 8 -9.08 10.04 -13.07
CA ALA A 8 -7.74 9.65 -12.69
C ALA A 8 -7.66 9.93 -11.20
N THR A 9 -7.86 8.87 -10.40
CA THR A 9 -7.55 8.79 -8.97
C THR A 9 -6.35 9.70 -8.70
N ALA A 10 -6.57 10.85 -8.06
CA ALA A 10 -5.55 11.87 -7.91
C ALA A 10 -4.36 11.22 -7.21
N SER A 11 -3.31 10.90 -7.98
CA SER A 11 -2.11 10.26 -7.46
C SER A 11 -1.54 11.21 -6.42
N SER A 12 -1.71 10.87 -5.13
CA SER A 12 -1.19 11.70 -4.05
C SER A 12 0.30 11.92 -4.29
N PRO A 13 0.88 13.08 -3.95
CA PRO A 13 2.31 13.33 -4.16
C PRO A 13 3.21 12.23 -3.56
N ASP A 14 2.76 11.58 -2.48
CA ASP A 14 3.40 10.40 -1.90
C ASP A 14 3.41 9.18 -2.85
N ARG A 15 2.36 8.98 -3.65
CA ARG A 15 2.25 7.89 -4.64
C ARG A 15 3.21 8.08 -5.80
N ALA A 16 3.24 9.28 -6.39
CA ALA A 16 4.18 9.57 -7.48
C ALA A 16 5.64 9.34 -7.03
N LYS A 17 5.99 9.84 -5.84
CA LYS A 17 7.32 9.63 -5.26
C LYS A 17 7.63 8.14 -5.01
N PHE A 18 6.64 7.37 -4.55
CA PHE A 18 6.78 5.94 -4.37
C PHE A 18 7.00 5.20 -5.69
N GLU A 19 6.17 5.49 -6.70
CA GLU A 19 6.24 4.87 -8.03
C GLU A 19 7.55 5.21 -8.76
N GLU A 20 8.14 6.39 -8.56
CA GLU A 20 9.42 6.78 -9.17
C GLU A 20 10.62 5.93 -8.70
N GLY A 21 10.60 5.52 -7.44
CA GLY A 21 11.66 4.67 -6.86
C GLY A 21 11.37 3.18 -6.91
N LEU A 22 10.13 2.79 -7.20
CA LEU A 22 9.70 1.41 -7.31
C LEU A 22 10.23 0.78 -8.60
N ILE A 23 10.87 -0.38 -8.46
CA ILE A 23 11.31 -1.24 -9.56
C ILE A 23 10.24 -2.28 -9.84
N GLU A 24 9.79 -2.98 -8.80
CA GLU A 24 8.89 -4.11 -8.95
C GLU A 24 7.99 -4.27 -7.72
N THR A 25 6.73 -4.64 -7.97
CA THR A 25 5.81 -5.13 -6.93
C THR A 25 5.63 -6.62 -7.09
N ARG A 26 5.84 -7.37 -6.01
CA ARG A 26 5.48 -8.78 -5.89
C ARG A 26 4.46 -8.96 -4.79
N TYR A 27 3.83 -10.12 -4.78
CA TYR A 27 2.94 -10.54 -3.72
C TYR A 27 3.42 -11.88 -3.17
N THR A 28 3.33 -12.06 -1.85
CA THR A 28 3.56 -13.36 -1.23
C THR A 28 2.43 -14.32 -1.60
N GLU A 29 2.60 -15.62 -1.31
CA GLU A 29 1.53 -16.60 -1.46
C GLU A 29 0.28 -16.27 -0.61
N GLN A 30 0.46 -15.45 0.42
CA GLN A 30 -0.61 -14.95 1.29
C GLN A 30 -1.24 -13.65 0.79
N GLY A 31 -0.81 -13.14 -0.37
CA GLY A 31 -1.29 -11.89 -0.96
C GLY A 31 -0.67 -10.63 -0.36
N GLU A 32 0.38 -10.74 0.45
CA GLU A 32 1.02 -9.57 1.08
C GLU A 32 1.97 -8.90 0.08
N PRO A 33 1.90 -7.57 -0.08
CA PRO A 33 2.72 -6.86 -1.04
C PRO A 33 4.18 -6.76 -0.59
N TYR A 34 5.05 -6.93 -1.57
CA TYR A 34 6.50 -6.80 -1.49
C TYR A 34 6.98 -5.84 -2.56
N TYR A 35 7.66 -4.77 -2.15
CA TYR A 35 8.11 -3.73 -3.05
C TYR A 35 9.63 -3.72 -3.15
N MET A 36 10.15 -3.79 -4.37
CA MET A 36 11.56 -3.62 -4.67
C MET A 36 11.80 -2.21 -5.16
N ILE A 37 12.73 -1.49 -4.53
CA ILE A 37 13.08 -0.09 -4.86
C ILE A 37 14.52 0.01 -5.37
N LYS A 38 14.83 1.09 -6.09
CA LYS A 38 16.19 1.38 -6.59
C LYS A 38 17.20 1.46 -5.45
N ASP A 39 18.42 1.01 -5.74
CA ASP A 39 19.53 1.15 -4.82
C ASP A 39 19.87 2.62 -4.57
N GLY A 40 20.40 2.94 -3.38
CA GLY A 40 20.61 4.32 -2.92
C GLY A 40 19.38 5.05 -2.37
N LEU A 41 18.18 4.44 -2.42
CA LEU A 41 16.97 4.96 -1.80
C LEU A 41 16.80 4.44 -0.35
N ASN A 42 16.13 5.22 0.49
CA ASN A 42 15.89 4.84 1.88
C ASN A 42 14.67 3.91 1.99
N THR A 43 14.89 2.65 2.35
CA THR A 43 13.84 1.64 2.48
C THR A 43 12.80 1.98 3.55
N GLU A 44 13.18 2.60 4.67
CA GLU A 44 12.24 3.03 5.71
C GLU A 44 11.32 4.16 5.24
N GLU A 45 11.86 5.11 4.46
CA GLU A 45 11.06 6.17 3.85
C GLU A 45 10.02 5.57 2.89
N TYR A 46 10.47 4.65 2.02
CA TYR A 46 9.59 3.99 1.06
C TYR A 46 8.58 3.06 1.72
N ALA A 47 8.90 2.43 2.85
CA ALA A 47 7.95 1.66 3.64
C ALA A 47 6.82 2.56 4.19
N ARG A 48 7.15 3.78 4.63
CA ARG A 48 6.13 4.76 5.05
C ARG A 48 5.30 5.27 3.88
N LEU A 49 5.92 5.49 2.71
CA LEU A 49 5.20 5.89 1.50
C LEU A 49 4.24 4.78 1.04
N ALA A 50 4.71 3.54 0.94
CA ALA A 50 3.89 2.38 0.59
C ALA A 50 2.66 2.27 1.50
N LYS A 51 2.86 2.38 2.82
CA LYS A 51 1.78 2.42 3.79
C LYS A 51 0.76 3.52 3.49
N LYS A 52 1.22 4.77 3.30
CA LYS A 52 0.31 5.90 3.00
C LYS A 52 -0.45 5.71 1.70
N VAL A 53 0.18 5.15 0.66
CA VAL A 53 -0.47 4.85 -0.62
C VAL A 53 -1.61 3.85 -0.40
N LEU A 54 -1.32 2.73 0.26
CA LEU A 54 -2.29 1.69 0.56
C LEU A 54 -3.43 2.18 1.47
N GLU A 55 -3.12 3.00 2.48
CA GLU A 55 -4.11 3.61 3.38
C GLU A 55 -4.99 4.62 2.65
N SER A 56 -4.47 5.29 1.63
CA SER A 56 -5.23 6.24 0.80
C SER A 56 -6.13 5.54 -0.21
N GLU A 57 -5.69 4.40 -0.76
CA GLU A 57 -6.49 3.61 -1.69
C GLU A 57 -7.66 2.90 -0.97
N LYS A 58 -7.51 2.59 0.33
CA LYS A 58 -8.52 1.87 1.15
C LYS A 58 -9.02 0.57 0.49
N ASP A 59 -8.20 -0.02 -0.37
CA ASP A 59 -8.58 -1.15 -1.21
C ASP A 59 -8.46 -2.49 -0.46
N ILE A 60 -7.63 -2.54 0.60
CA ILE A 60 -7.35 -3.78 1.33
C ILE A 60 -8.14 -3.83 2.65
N ALA A 61 -9.03 -4.81 2.75
CA ALA A 61 -9.95 -4.99 3.87
C ALA A 61 -9.40 -5.83 5.04
N HIS A 62 -8.10 -6.15 5.04
CA HIS A 62 -7.46 -6.87 6.13
C HIS A 62 -6.09 -6.26 6.50
N ASP A 63 -5.68 -6.47 7.75
CA ASP A 63 -4.34 -6.14 8.22
C ASP A 63 -3.30 -7.05 7.55
N PHE A 64 -2.13 -6.50 7.24
CA PHE A 64 -0.99 -7.30 6.77
C PHE A 64 0.34 -6.58 7.04
N ARG A 65 1.44 -7.32 6.89
CA ARG A 65 2.78 -6.77 6.99
C ARG A 65 3.43 -6.75 5.61
N GLY A 66 3.62 -5.56 5.05
CA GLY A 66 4.35 -5.39 3.81
C GLY A 66 5.85 -5.26 4.05
N LYS A 67 6.62 -5.50 2.99
CA LYS A 67 8.07 -5.35 3.01
C LYS A 67 8.54 -4.53 1.80
N VAL A 68 9.53 -3.68 2.05
CA VAL A 68 10.28 -2.92 1.04
C VAL A 68 11.73 -3.38 1.07
N ILE A 69 12.31 -3.71 -0.07
CA ILE A 69 13.73 -4.07 -0.22
C ILE A 69 14.38 -3.21 -1.29
N ASN A 70 15.68 -2.97 -1.20
CA ASN A 70 16.43 -2.45 -2.34
C ASN A 70 16.73 -3.56 -3.39
N GLU A 71 17.02 -3.13 -4.62
CA GLU A 71 17.42 -4.01 -5.73
C GLU A 71 18.55 -4.98 -5.33
N SER A 72 19.54 -4.50 -4.60
CA SER A 72 20.70 -5.30 -4.18
C SER A 72 20.41 -6.28 -3.03
N GLY A 73 19.25 -6.17 -2.37
CA GLY A 73 18.90 -6.99 -1.19
C GLY A 73 19.70 -6.69 0.08
N ASN A 74 20.47 -5.60 0.11
CA ASN A 74 21.29 -5.21 1.26
C ASN A 74 20.52 -4.45 2.35
N SER A 75 19.41 -3.82 1.98
CA SER A 75 18.58 -3.03 2.88
C SER A 75 17.13 -3.44 2.71
N GLU A 76 16.45 -3.68 3.83
CA GLU A 76 15.02 -3.94 3.86
C GLU A 76 14.35 -3.19 5.00
N ALA A 77 13.10 -2.84 4.80
CA ALA A 77 12.24 -2.24 5.82
C ALA A 77 10.85 -2.86 5.72
N PHE A 78 10.16 -2.90 6.85
CA PHE A 78 8.81 -3.43 6.93
C PHE A 78 7.84 -2.33 7.32
N PHE A 79 6.61 -2.46 6.88
CA PHE A 79 5.51 -1.63 7.36
C PHE A 79 4.31 -2.50 7.69
N GLU A 80 3.56 -2.07 8.69
CA GLU A 80 2.29 -2.70 9.05
C GLU A 80 1.17 -1.85 8.45
N TYR A 81 0.37 -2.49 7.59
CA TYR A 81 -0.88 -1.95 7.12
C TYR A 81 -1.98 -2.36 8.09
N LYS A 82 -2.75 -1.36 8.54
CA LYS A 82 -3.93 -1.58 9.35
C LYS A 82 -5.13 -1.22 8.51
N SER A 83 -5.89 -2.23 8.09
CA SER A 83 -7.18 -1.98 7.47
C SER A 83 -8.06 -1.42 8.57
N GLY A 84 -8.35 -0.13 8.53
CA GLY A 84 -9.32 0.51 9.43
C GLY A 84 -10.75 0.00 9.22
N TRP A 85 -10.94 -1.17 8.60
CA TRP A 85 -12.17 -1.93 8.56
C TRP A 85 -12.46 -2.48 9.96
N PHE A 86 -12.75 -1.55 10.86
CA PHE A 86 -13.44 -1.87 12.08
C PHE A 86 -14.76 -2.49 11.67
N LEU A 87 -15.09 -3.63 12.25
CA LEU A 87 -16.36 -4.33 12.06
C LEU A 87 -17.52 -3.49 12.63
N GLU A 88 -17.84 -2.35 12.01
CA GLU A 88 -19.09 -1.62 12.25
C GLU A 88 -20.33 -2.41 11.76
N GLY A 89 -20.19 -3.71 11.45
CA GLY A 89 -21.26 -4.64 11.09
C GLY A 89 -21.31 -5.94 11.91
N LEU A 90 -20.62 -6.03 13.06
CA LEU A 90 -20.75 -7.18 13.99
C LEU A 90 -21.31 -6.78 15.37
N ALA A 91 -22.07 -5.68 15.40
CA ALA A 91 -22.86 -5.26 16.56
C ALA A 91 -24.37 -5.24 16.29
N GLU A 92 -24.85 -5.86 15.20
CA GLU A 92 -26.27 -6.20 15.02
C GLU A 92 -26.50 -7.66 15.42
N GLY A 93 -26.06 -7.96 16.65
CA GLY A 93 -26.28 -9.24 17.31
C GLY A 93 -27.39 -9.14 18.34
N GLU A 94 -28.60 -8.77 17.92
CA GLU A 94 -29.84 -9.24 18.56
C GLU A 94 -30.83 -9.57 17.43
N VAL A 95 -30.74 -10.81 16.96
CA VAL A 95 -31.80 -11.49 16.22
C VAL A 95 -32.92 -11.82 17.21
N GLU A 96 -34.12 -11.30 16.91
CA GLU A 96 -35.48 -11.62 17.42
C GLU A 96 -35.71 -11.81 18.93
#